data_AF-A0A359B669-F1
#
_entry.id   AF-A0A359B669-F1
#
_cell.length_a   1.000
_cell.length_b   1.000
_cell.length_c   1.000
_cell.angle_alpha   90.00
_cell.angle_beta   90.00
_cell.angle_gamma   90.00
#
_symmetry.space_group_name_H-M   'P 1'
#
loop_
_entity.id
_entity.type
_entity.pdbx_description
1 polymer ?
#
loop_
_entity_poly.entity_id
_entity_poly.type
_entity_poly.pdbx_seq_one_letter_code
_entity_poly.pdbx_strand_id
1 'polypeptide(L)'
;MKRILIIIMTGLFVMSLSAGAAWANPGNAQKHKVKKKVNVMQMYKAQYKAMVDGKISVKSNKFKDTANYFGASSVDKMASLGLLAGYADGTFKPNKNVTQAEMVAILMRLVEVTEPKDDIEDEDEDEEFKKVPGWIKNQAKLATDMGIINLNRFHSAEQASRLQTCVAFAKLLDLDPVDLEGVLPFKDGLLIDKEDLGYILAMYNEELISGMPGGNFNPNHPITRGQMAVIIERILEEHHVDLDTIDDEEFDLTDLESDLLDEYDEIEDVSVDNITLVGNEDEVEVEVEVDPFDDDDWADLSESDIEDWVKDLVNDIYKELSKNTKVSVKILNNNDDVLFEFRKNGSEGILVRYMDDDVDDLANELEDYEFSFDNDEFIITSIVYNEVEDDIEVNLEVSDLDSNIEDNLSIICEKIAGAFQYAADADPEMIYIYVYDEDSDWLMNFQYEVE
;
A
#
# COMPACT_ATOMS: atom_id res chain seq x y z
N MET A 1 5.43 42.53 -57.20
CA MET A 1 6.51 42.66 -58.20
C MET A 1 7.82 42.98 -57.48
N LYS A 2 8.86 42.15 -57.72
CA LYS A 2 10.31 42.43 -57.65
C LYS A 2 10.87 42.95 -56.30
N ARG A 3 11.53 42.12 -55.47
CA ARG A 3 12.96 41.72 -55.54
C ARG A 3 13.89 42.86 -55.95
N ILE A 4 14.91 43.16 -55.13
CA ILE A 4 16.32 43.23 -55.55
C ILE A 4 17.26 43.15 -54.33
N LEU A 5 18.20 42.22 -54.47
CA LEU A 5 19.38 41.86 -53.70
C LEU A 5 20.57 42.73 -54.14
N ILE A 6 21.61 42.94 -53.32
CA ILE A 6 23.04 43.23 -53.62
C ILE A 6 23.69 43.44 -52.23
N ILE A 7 24.43 42.52 -51.58
CA ILE A 7 25.74 41.86 -51.82
C ILE A 7 26.89 42.83 -52.15
N ILE A 8 27.90 42.85 -51.27
CA ILE A 8 29.38 42.91 -51.46
C ILE A 8 29.97 42.94 -50.03
N MET A 9 30.37 41.84 -49.40
CA MET A 9 31.63 41.06 -49.48
C MET A 9 32.96 41.84 -49.45
N THR A 10 33.82 41.37 -48.53
CA THR A 10 35.30 41.51 -48.35
C THR A 10 35.75 42.45 -47.21
N GLY A 11 36.54 42.00 -46.22
CA GLY A 11 37.07 40.66 -45.93
C GLY A 11 37.98 40.62 -44.69
N LEU A 12 38.66 39.47 -44.59
CA LEU A 12 39.84 39.12 -43.80
C LEU A 12 39.73 38.60 -42.35
N PHE A 13 40.61 37.62 -42.12
CA PHE A 13 40.54 36.45 -41.27
C PHE A 13 41.79 36.44 -40.39
N VAL A 14 41.66 36.30 -39.07
CA VAL A 14 42.73 35.81 -38.19
C VAL A 14 42.12 34.89 -37.12
N MET A 15 42.62 33.66 -37.11
CA MET A 15 42.29 32.59 -36.16
C MET A 15 42.89 32.84 -34.78
N SER A 16 42.14 32.50 -33.73
CA SER A 16 42.63 31.62 -32.67
C SER A 16 41.46 30.86 -32.03
N LEU A 17 41.52 29.54 -32.17
CA LEU A 17 40.68 28.49 -31.57
C LEU A 17 40.56 28.68 -30.04
N SER A 18 39.42 28.41 -29.42
CA SER A 18 38.99 27.03 -29.16
C SER A 18 37.47 26.88 -28.95
N ALA A 19 36.92 25.91 -29.70
CA ALA A 19 35.77 25.02 -29.43
C ALA A 19 34.65 25.53 -28.50
N GLY A 20 33.38 25.61 -28.89
CA GLY A 20 32.67 25.04 -30.02
C GLY A 20 31.19 25.01 -29.62
N ALA A 21 30.47 26.11 -29.84
CA ALA A 21 29.02 26.10 -29.81
C ALA A 21 28.54 25.52 -31.15
N ALA A 22 28.29 24.21 -31.19
CA ALA A 22 27.50 23.60 -32.26
C ALA A 22 26.04 23.57 -31.80
N TRP A 23 25.22 24.36 -32.48
CA TRP A 23 23.77 24.27 -32.40
C TRP A 23 23.34 22.94 -33.01
N ALA A 24 22.65 22.11 -32.23
CA ALA A 24 21.84 20.99 -32.72
C ALA A 24 20.47 21.03 -32.04
N ASN A 25 19.45 20.78 -32.85
CA ASN A 25 17.99 20.85 -32.66
C ASN A 25 17.44 20.59 -31.23
N PRO A 26 16.29 21.22 -30.87
CA PRO A 26 15.51 20.80 -29.72
C PRO A 26 14.89 19.43 -30.06
N GLY A 27 15.57 18.36 -29.66
CA GLY A 27 14.94 17.06 -29.57
C GLY A 27 13.82 17.17 -28.54
N ASN A 28 12.63 16.71 -28.94
CA ASN A 28 11.52 16.38 -28.05
C ASN A 28 12.04 15.51 -26.89
N ALA A 29 12.46 16.14 -25.80
CA ALA A 29 12.20 15.58 -24.48
C ALA A 29 10.76 15.98 -24.20
N GLN A 30 9.82 15.05 -24.47
CA GLN A 30 8.54 15.12 -23.78
C GLN A 30 8.89 15.24 -22.30
N LYS A 31 8.70 16.43 -21.74
CA LYS A 31 8.51 16.56 -20.30
C LYS A 31 7.27 15.73 -20.02
N HIS A 32 7.44 14.46 -19.70
CA HIS A 32 6.42 13.72 -18.99
C HIS A 32 6.26 14.44 -17.66
N LYS A 33 5.33 15.38 -17.61
CA LYS A 33 4.69 15.75 -16.35
C LYS A 33 4.02 14.46 -15.89
N VAL A 34 4.67 13.73 -15.00
CA VAL A 34 4.02 12.67 -14.25
C VAL A 34 2.83 13.34 -13.57
N LYS A 35 1.62 13.01 -14.00
CA LYS A 35 0.41 13.44 -13.30
C LYS A 35 0.42 12.66 -11.99
N LYS A 36 0.58 13.34 -10.85
CA LYS A 36 0.41 12.76 -9.51
C LYS A 36 -1.05 12.26 -9.43
N LYS A 37 -1.29 10.95 -9.42
CA LYS A 37 -2.52 10.38 -8.88
C LYS A 37 -2.26 10.11 -7.39
N VAL A 38 -3.20 10.53 -6.54
CA VAL A 38 -3.05 10.69 -5.08
C VAL A 38 -3.94 9.67 -4.37
N ASN A 39 -3.73 8.36 -4.57
CA ASN A 39 -4.60 7.34 -3.98
C ASN A 39 -4.20 6.98 -2.52
N VAL A 40 -2.89 6.80 -2.24
CA VAL A 40 -2.40 6.37 -0.91
C VAL A 40 -2.70 7.36 0.22
N MET A 41 -2.58 8.67 -0.01
CA MET A 41 -2.92 9.68 1.00
C MET A 41 -4.42 9.65 1.33
N GLN A 42 -5.27 9.44 0.32
CA GLN A 42 -6.72 9.38 0.51
C GLN A 42 -7.14 8.10 1.25
N MET A 43 -6.50 6.96 0.94
CA MET A 43 -6.64 5.74 1.73
C MET A 43 -6.33 5.98 3.22
N TYR A 44 -5.21 6.63 3.54
CA TYR A 44 -4.89 6.96 4.93
C TYR A 44 -5.86 7.96 5.57
N LYS A 45 -6.41 8.91 4.81
CA LYS A 45 -7.48 9.82 5.26
C LYS A 45 -8.76 9.05 5.59
N ALA A 46 -9.17 8.13 4.73
CA ALA A 46 -10.34 7.28 4.93
C ALA A 46 -10.18 6.37 6.17
N GLN A 47 -9.04 5.69 6.30
CA GLN A 47 -8.72 4.88 7.48
C GLN A 47 -8.69 5.72 8.77
N TYR A 48 -8.09 6.92 8.72
CA TYR A 48 -8.08 7.84 9.85
C TYR A 48 -9.51 8.24 10.25
N LYS A 49 -10.35 8.60 9.28
CA LYS A 49 -11.75 8.96 9.50
C LYS A 49 -12.54 7.80 10.09
N ALA A 50 -12.47 6.60 9.49
CA ALA A 50 -13.14 5.41 10.00
C ALA A 50 -12.70 5.07 11.44
N MET A 51 -11.42 5.23 11.77
CA MET A 51 -10.89 5.02 13.13
C MET A 51 -11.44 6.04 14.13
N VAL A 52 -11.52 7.31 13.74
CA VAL A 52 -12.04 8.38 14.61
C VAL A 52 -13.56 8.28 14.78
N ASP A 53 -14.27 7.87 13.73
CA ASP A 53 -15.72 7.62 13.73
C ASP A 53 -16.09 6.32 14.49
N GLY A 54 -15.09 5.52 14.89
CA GLY A 54 -15.28 4.27 15.63
C GLY A 54 -15.80 3.11 14.79
N LYS A 55 -15.74 3.23 13.46
CA LYS A 55 -16.15 2.20 12.49
C LYS A 55 -15.12 1.07 12.37
N ILE A 56 -13.85 1.36 12.64
CA ILE A 56 -12.78 0.33 12.67
C ILE A 56 -12.16 0.24 14.05
N SER A 57 -12.01 -0.99 14.56
CA SER A 57 -11.32 -1.27 15.82
C SER A 57 -9.83 -1.50 15.57
N VAL A 58 -9.06 -0.41 15.49
CA VAL A 58 -7.60 -0.53 15.34
C VAL A 58 -6.94 -0.77 16.70
N LYS A 59 -6.09 -1.80 16.79
CA LYS A 59 -5.34 -2.12 18.02
C LYS A 59 -4.57 -0.88 18.49
N SER A 60 -4.92 -0.37 19.68
CA SER A 60 -4.28 0.81 20.26
C SER A 60 -2.85 0.49 20.69
N ASN A 61 -1.88 1.07 19.98
CA ASN A 61 -0.46 0.95 20.28
C ASN A 61 -0.04 1.96 21.34
N LYS A 62 -0.30 1.66 22.62
CA LYS A 62 0.13 2.54 23.72
C LYS A 62 1.60 2.32 24.07
N PHE A 63 2.40 3.38 23.94
CA PHE A 63 3.82 3.34 24.26
C PHE A 63 4.12 3.78 25.70
N LYS A 64 5.17 3.19 26.29
CA LYS A 64 5.55 3.44 27.70
C LYS A 64 6.02 4.87 27.94
N ASP A 65 6.52 5.55 26.92
CA ASP A 65 7.18 6.86 27.00
C ASP A 65 6.36 8.01 26.40
N THR A 66 5.10 7.77 26.02
CA THR A 66 4.21 8.80 25.44
C THR A 66 3.17 9.34 26.40
N ALA A 67 2.95 8.72 27.58
CA ALA A 67 1.86 9.08 28.49
C ALA A 67 1.78 10.57 28.89
N ASN A 68 2.91 11.28 28.94
CA ASN A 68 2.97 12.72 29.27
C ASN A 68 3.41 13.59 28.07
N TYR A 69 3.42 13.03 26.85
CA TYR A 69 3.77 13.75 25.64
C TYR A 69 2.54 14.48 25.08
N PHE A 70 2.71 15.73 24.64
CA PHE A 70 1.57 16.55 24.18
C PHE A 70 0.85 15.96 22.96
N GLY A 71 1.57 15.24 22.10
CA GLY A 71 1.03 14.57 20.91
C GLY A 71 0.86 13.06 21.12
N ALA A 72 0.61 12.59 22.35
CA ALA A 72 0.46 11.16 22.64
C ALA A 72 -0.64 10.53 21.78
N SER A 73 -1.79 11.21 21.66
CA SER A 73 -2.90 10.74 20.83
C SER A 73 -2.49 10.62 19.36
N SER A 74 -1.80 11.62 18.81
CA SER A 74 -1.30 11.61 17.43
C SER A 74 -0.36 10.43 17.21
N VAL A 75 0.55 10.19 18.16
CA VAL A 75 1.48 9.06 18.10
C VAL A 75 0.74 7.73 18.07
N ASP A 76 -0.22 7.52 18.98
CA ASP A 76 -0.99 6.29 19.06
C ASP A 76 -1.75 6.05 17.74
N LYS A 77 -2.41 7.07 17.20
CA LYS A 77 -3.15 7.01 15.93
C LYS A 77 -2.24 6.71 14.72
N MET A 78 -1.13 7.44 14.58
CA MET A 78 -0.20 7.21 13.46
C MET A 78 0.51 5.86 13.55
N ALA A 79 0.67 5.32 14.76
CA ALA A 79 1.17 3.96 14.95
C ALA A 79 0.12 2.90 14.64
N SER A 80 -1.15 3.15 14.96
CA SER A 80 -2.28 2.30 14.60
C SER A 80 -2.49 2.23 13.07
N LEU A 81 -2.27 3.33 12.35
CA LEU A 81 -2.31 3.36 10.88
C LEU A 81 -1.02 2.84 10.20
N GLY A 82 -0.05 2.32 10.96
CA GLY A 82 1.23 1.83 10.41
C GLY A 82 2.18 2.92 9.87
N LEU A 83 1.75 4.18 9.83
CA LEU A 83 2.53 5.32 9.33
C LEU A 83 3.79 5.59 10.16
N LEU A 84 3.73 5.36 11.48
CA LEU A 84 4.88 5.51 12.39
C LEU A 84 4.98 4.36 13.40
N ALA A 85 5.99 3.50 13.26
CA ALA A 85 6.21 2.39 14.19
C ALA A 85 6.98 2.82 15.46
N GLY A 86 6.69 2.15 16.58
CA GLY A 86 7.52 2.18 17.79
C GLY A 86 8.69 1.20 17.74
N TYR A 87 9.37 1.04 18.88
CA TYR A 87 10.49 0.13 19.04
C TYR A 87 10.05 -1.14 19.79
N ALA A 88 10.77 -2.24 19.57
CA ALA A 88 10.49 -3.53 20.22
C ALA A 88 10.54 -3.50 21.76
N ASP A 89 11.17 -2.47 22.36
CA ASP A 89 11.17 -2.25 23.81
C ASP A 89 9.84 -1.67 24.36
N GLY A 90 8.88 -1.37 23.48
CA GLY A 90 7.58 -0.77 23.79
C GLY A 90 7.62 0.75 23.94
N THR A 91 8.65 1.41 23.41
CA THR A 91 8.77 2.88 23.37
C THR A 91 8.52 3.43 21.97
N PHE A 92 8.15 4.70 21.86
CA PHE A 92 8.04 5.42 20.58
C PHE A 92 9.18 6.44 20.37
N LYS A 93 9.75 6.93 21.47
CA LYS A 93 10.76 7.99 21.53
C LYS A 93 10.27 9.29 20.87
N PRO A 94 9.18 9.90 21.35
CA PRO A 94 8.56 11.06 20.69
C PRO A 94 9.46 12.30 20.64
N ASN A 95 10.43 12.40 21.54
CA ASN A 95 11.43 13.48 21.59
C ASN A 95 12.73 13.16 20.82
N LYS A 96 12.85 11.97 20.22
CA LYS A 96 13.99 11.66 19.34
C LYS A 96 13.84 12.47 18.06
N ASN A 97 14.93 13.15 17.68
CA ASN A 97 15.01 13.89 16.42
C ASN A 97 15.07 12.94 15.23
N VAL A 98 14.55 13.39 14.09
CA VAL A 98 14.43 12.60 12.87
C VAL A 98 15.56 12.95 11.90
N THR A 99 16.21 11.95 11.31
CA THR A 99 17.21 12.20 10.26
C THR A 99 16.56 12.60 8.93
N GLN A 100 17.31 13.19 8.01
CA GLN A 100 16.77 13.51 6.68
C GLN A 100 16.28 12.25 5.95
N ALA A 101 16.99 11.11 6.09
CA ALA A 101 16.54 9.84 5.52
C ALA A 101 15.26 9.31 6.17
N GLU A 102 15.15 9.35 7.51
CA GLU A 102 13.92 8.95 8.20
C GLU A 102 12.74 9.87 7.80
N MET A 103 12.98 11.18 7.62
CA MET A 103 11.98 12.14 7.18
C MET A 103 11.46 11.81 5.77
N VAL A 104 12.36 11.54 4.81
CA VAL A 104 11.97 11.14 3.45
C VAL A 104 11.21 9.82 3.46
N ALA A 105 11.66 8.84 4.26
CA ALA A 105 10.97 7.55 4.37
C ALA A 105 9.52 7.73 4.84
N ILE A 106 9.29 8.61 5.82
CA ILE A 106 7.96 8.90 6.34
C ILE A 106 7.11 9.63 5.30
N LEU A 107 7.66 10.65 4.63
CA LEU A 107 6.94 11.37 3.57
C LEU A 107 6.52 10.45 2.42
N MET A 108 7.41 9.57 1.98
CA MET A 108 7.14 8.69 0.85
C MET A 108 6.15 7.57 1.18
N ARG A 109 5.84 7.30 2.46
CA ARG A 109 4.71 6.42 2.82
C ARG A 109 3.36 7.02 2.45
N LEU A 110 3.28 8.34 2.32
CA LEU A 110 2.06 9.06 1.98
C LEU A 110 1.89 9.23 0.45
N VAL A 111 2.76 8.59 -0.34
CA VAL A 111 2.80 8.71 -1.81
C VAL A 111 2.53 7.35 -2.43
N GLU A 112 1.69 7.35 -3.46
CA GLU A 112 1.50 6.19 -4.34
C GLU A 112 2.69 6.04 -5.29
N VAL A 113 3.31 4.86 -5.30
CA VAL A 113 4.40 4.54 -6.22
C VAL A 113 3.80 3.76 -7.39
N THR A 114 3.47 4.46 -8.47
CA THR A 114 2.76 3.88 -9.62
C THR A 114 3.62 2.99 -10.52
N GLU A 115 4.94 2.92 -10.29
CA GLU A 115 5.83 2.04 -11.04
C GLU A 115 6.94 1.51 -10.13
N PRO A 116 7.18 0.18 -10.06
CA PRO A 116 8.42 -0.34 -9.52
C PRO A 116 9.54 0.15 -10.45
N LYS A 117 10.34 1.11 -9.99
CA LYS A 117 11.58 1.45 -10.69
C LYS A 117 12.53 0.29 -10.45
N ASP A 118 13.00 -0.30 -11.55
CA ASP A 118 14.12 -1.23 -11.59
C ASP A 118 15.21 -0.79 -10.61
N ASP A 119 15.86 -1.75 -9.95
CA ASP A 119 17.03 -1.49 -9.10
C ASP A 119 17.97 -0.52 -9.85
N ILE A 120 18.17 0.67 -9.28
CA ILE A 120 18.97 1.70 -9.91
C ILE A 120 20.39 1.14 -10.08
N GLU A 121 20.77 0.80 -11.30
CA GLU A 121 22.11 0.29 -11.59
C GLU A 121 23.16 1.35 -11.22
N ASP A 122 24.14 0.98 -10.39
CA ASP A 122 25.15 1.88 -9.79
C ASP A 122 26.01 2.65 -10.83
N GLU A 123 26.00 2.24 -12.11
CA GLU A 123 26.87 2.77 -13.16
C GLU A 123 26.45 4.15 -13.69
N ASP A 124 25.19 4.57 -13.50
CA ASP A 124 24.63 5.86 -13.96
C ASP A 124 24.35 6.88 -12.83
N GLU A 125 24.82 6.61 -11.60
CA GLU A 125 24.49 7.43 -10.43
C GLU A 125 25.27 8.77 -10.35
N ASP A 126 24.54 9.86 -10.06
CA ASP A 126 25.11 11.14 -9.62
C ASP A 126 25.99 10.92 -8.37
N GLU A 127 27.14 11.60 -8.28
CA GLU A 127 28.07 11.51 -7.14
C GLU A 127 27.40 11.87 -5.80
N GLU A 128 26.36 12.71 -5.80
CA GLU A 128 25.56 12.96 -4.60
C GLU A 128 24.63 11.81 -4.25
N PHE A 129 24.14 11.07 -5.23
CA PHE A 129 23.27 9.91 -5.02
C PHE A 129 24.03 8.71 -4.44
N LYS A 130 25.32 8.55 -4.79
CA LYS A 130 26.20 7.52 -4.20
C LYS A 130 26.37 7.63 -2.67
N LYS A 131 26.14 8.82 -2.10
CA LYS A 131 26.22 9.05 -0.64
C LYS A 131 24.92 8.66 0.09
N VAL A 132 23.86 8.34 -0.66
CA VAL A 132 22.57 7.94 -0.10
C VAL A 132 22.61 6.44 0.26
N PRO A 133 22.24 6.06 1.49
CA PRO A 133 22.17 4.66 1.89
C PRO A 133 21.20 3.86 1.03
N GLY A 134 21.56 2.61 0.67
CA GLY A 134 20.75 1.76 -0.22
C GLY A 134 19.27 1.66 0.19
N TRP A 135 18.99 1.49 1.48
CA TRP A 135 17.62 1.33 2.00
C TRP A 135 16.68 2.53 1.74
N ILE A 136 17.23 3.73 1.44
CA ILE A 136 16.44 4.94 1.18
C ILE A 136 16.67 5.50 -0.24
N LYS A 137 17.54 4.88 -1.05
CA LYS A 137 17.91 5.40 -2.37
C LYS A 137 16.67 5.62 -3.23
N ASN A 138 15.82 4.62 -3.38
CA ASN A 138 14.64 4.68 -4.26
C ASN A 138 13.67 5.79 -3.84
N GLN A 139 13.39 5.90 -2.54
CA GLN A 139 12.52 6.93 -1.98
C GLN A 139 13.13 8.33 -2.11
N ALA A 140 14.44 8.47 -1.89
CA ALA A 140 15.14 9.75 -2.07
C ALA A 140 15.15 10.19 -3.53
N LYS A 141 15.31 9.24 -4.47
CA LYS A 141 15.20 9.53 -5.90
C LYS A 141 13.79 9.98 -6.24
N LEU A 142 12.78 9.24 -5.82
CA LEU A 142 11.38 9.58 -6.08
C LEU A 142 11.02 10.96 -5.54
N ALA A 143 11.37 11.24 -4.28
CA ALA A 143 11.18 12.55 -3.66
C ALA A 143 11.91 13.68 -4.42
N THR A 144 13.06 13.38 -5.02
CA THR A 144 13.80 14.33 -5.87
C THR A 144 13.10 14.55 -7.21
N ASP A 145 12.68 13.47 -7.88
CA ASP A 145 11.97 13.50 -9.16
C ASP A 145 10.64 14.27 -9.02
N MET A 146 9.97 14.16 -7.87
CA MET A 146 8.76 14.90 -7.51
C MET A 146 9.02 16.35 -7.06
N GLY A 147 10.28 16.77 -6.92
CA GLY A 147 10.67 18.10 -6.47
C GLY A 147 10.45 18.39 -4.98
N ILE A 148 10.10 17.36 -4.19
CA ILE A 148 9.86 17.44 -2.74
C ILE A 148 11.17 17.76 -2.00
N ILE A 149 12.26 17.10 -2.39
CA ILE A 149 13.60 17.35 -1.84
C ILE A 149 14.59 17.78 -2.93
N ASN A 150 15.66 18.45 -2.51
CA ASN A 150 16.81 18.73 -3.36
C ASN A 150 17.94 17.78 -2.97
N LEU A 151 18.27 16.85 -3.87
CA LEU A 151 19.30 15.84 -3.65
C LEU A 151 20.67 16.42 -3.27
N ASN A 152 21.06 17.56 -3.87
CA ASN A 152 22.34 18.24 -3.55
C ASN A 152 22.41 18.79 -2.12
N ARG A 153 21.27 18.86 -1.41
CA ARG A 153 21.19 19.29 -0.01
C ARG A 153 20.76 18.16 0.91
N PHE A 154 20.61 16.94 0.39
CA PHE A 154 20.15 15.78 1.12
C PHE A 154 21.32 15.07 1.81
N HIS A 155 21.48 15.36 3.10
CA HIS A 155 22.47 14.75 3.97
C HIS A 155 21.77 13.70 4.84
N SER A 156 21.62 12.50 4.29
CA SER A 156 20.79 11.39 4.82
C SER A 156 20.93 11.12 6.33
N ALA A 157 22.15 11.21 6.86
CA ALA A 157 22.46 10.95 8.27
C ALA A 157 22.30 12.17 9.21
N GLU A 158 22.16 13.37 8.66
CA GLU A 158 21.96 14.59 9.46
C GLU A 158 20.51 14.72 9.92
N GLN A 159 20.30 15.53 10.97
CA GLN A 159 18.96 15.80 11.47
C GLN A 159 18.17 16.68 10.49
N ALA A 160 16.92 16.34 10.25
CA ALA A 160 16.01 17.17 9.47
C ALA A 160 15.58 18.39 10.31
N SER A 161 15.77 19.58 9.76
CA SER A 161 15.28 20.81 10.40
C SER A 161 13.77 20.96 10.21
N ARG A 162 13.11 21.65 11.14
CA ARG A 162 11.68 21.94 11.07
C ARG A 162 11.30 22.64 9.76
N LEU A 163 12.13 23.56 9.27
CA LEU A 163 11.93 24.22 7.98
C LEU A 163 11.92 23.22 6.83
N GLN A 164 12.98 22.42 6.70
CA GLN A 164 13.11 21.44 5.62
C GLN A 164 11.94 20.47 5.59
N THR A 165 11.53 19.98 6.76
CA THR A 165 10.42 19.03 6.85
C THR A 165 9.08 19.67 6.48
N CYS A 166 8.79 20.88 6.96
CA CYS A 166 7.54 21.56 6.62
C CYS A 166 7.50 21.93 5.13
N VAL A 167 8.58 22.43 4.54
CA VAL A 167 8.64 22.69 3.09
C VAL A 167 8.43 21.41 2.29
N ALA A 168 9.01 20.29 2.73
CA ALA A 168 8.82 19.00 2.07
C ALA A 168 7.36 18.51 2.16
N PHE A 169 6.69 18.67 3.31
CA PHE A 169 5.25 18.41 3.44
C PHE A 169 4.42 19.34 2.55
N ALA A 170 4.69 20.64 2.54
CA ALA A 170 3.96 21.59 1.71
C ALA A 170 4.04 21.22 0.21
N LYS A 171 5.23 20.84 -0.27
CA LYS A 171 5.44 20.36 -1.65
C LYS A 171 4.83 19.00 -1.92
N LEU A 172 4.82 18.10 -0.93
CA LEU A 172 4.15 16.82 -1.03
C LEU A 172 2.65 17.04 -1.29
N LEU A 173 2.04 17.93 -0.49
CA LEU A 173 0.65 18.36 -0.55
C LEU A 173 0.32 19.30 -1.72
N ASP A 174 1.32 19.67 -2.52
CA ASP A 174 1.17 20.59 -3.65
C ASP A 174 0.62 21.97 -3.27
N LEU A 175 0.93 22.44 -2.06
CA LEU A 175 0.53 23.77 -1.59
C LEU A 175 1.31 24.87 -2.32
N ASP A 176 0.61 25.89 -2.78
CA ASP A 176 1.25 27.09 -3.34
C ASP A 176 1.87 27.96 -2.23
N PRO A 177 3.10 28.48 -2.42
CA PRO A 177 3.71 29.36 -1.45
C PRO A 177 2.94 30.69 -1.38
N VAL A 178 2.54 31.08 -0.17
CA VAL A 178 1.79 32.32 0.06
C VAL A 178 2.66 33.55 -0.22
N ASP A 179 2.10 34.50 -0.95
CA ASP A 179 2.72 35.81 -1.14
C ASP A 179 2.84 36.56 0.18
N LEU A 180 4.04 37.10 0.44
CA LEU A 180 4.35 37.77 1.69
C LEU A 180 3.70 39.16 1.77
N GLU A 181 2.43 39.19 2.18
CA GLU A 181 1.68 40.40 2.45
C GLU A 181 1.18 40.43 3.91
N GLY A 182 1.39 41.54 4.61
CA GLY A 182 0.85 41.73 5.97
C GLY A 182 1.78 41.31 7.12
N VAL A 183 1.17 40.98 8.26
CA VAL A 183 1.88 40.68 9.51
C VAL A 183 2.19 39.19 9.58
N LEU A 184 3.48 38.86 9.69
CA LEU A 184 3.91 37.47 9.82
C LEU A 184 3.51 36.88 11.19
N PRO A 185 2.99 35.64 11.24
CA PRO A 185 2.63 34.97 12.49
C PRO A 185 3.85 34.57 13.33
N PHE A 186 5.03 34.45 12.68
CA PHE A 186 6.28 34.04 13.32
C PHE A 186 7.28 35.20 13.38
N LYS A 187 7.78 35.50 14.58
CA LYS A 187 8.73 36.60 14.80
C LYS A 187 10.07 36.40 14.10
N ASP A 188 10.46 35.15 13.93
CA ASP A 188 11.69 34.71 13.26
C ASP A 188 11.47 34.35 11.78
N GLY A 189 10.28 34.62 11.23
CA GLY A 189 9.98 34.37 9.81
C GLY A 189 10.92 35.09 8.85
N LEU A 190 11.44 36.27 9.24
CA LEU A 190 12.43 37.02 8.46
C LEU A 190 13.81 36.33 8.33
N LEU A 191 14.06 35.26 9.09
CA LEU A 191 15.28 34.45 8.97
C LEU A 191 15.18 33.36 7.90
N ILE A 192 13.98 33.16 7.35
CA ILE A 192 13.66 32.17 6.32
C ILE A 192 13.68 32.91 4.98
N ASP A 193 14.17 32.27 3.92
CA ASP A 193 14.08 32.87 2.60
C ASP A 193 12.62 33.01 2.15
N LYS A 194 12.38 33.88 1.18
CA LYS A 194 11.02 34.30 0.81
C LYS A 194 10.15 33.14 0.36
N GLU A 195 10.70 32.20 -0.41
CA GLU A 195 9.94 31.10 -1.00
C GLU A 195 9.60 30.06 0.08
N ASP A 196 10.60 29.62 0.85
CA ASP A 196 10.38 28.68 1.95
C ASP A 196 9.42 29.26 3.00
N LEU A 197 9.52 30.56 3.31
CA LEU A 197 8.55 31.23 4.19
C LEU A 197 7.13 31.19 3.62
N GLY A 198 6.97 31.32 2.30
CA GLY A 198 5.67 31.20 1.64
C GLY A 198 5.02 29.84 1.88
N TYR A 199 5.78 28.75 1.76
CA TYR A 199 5.29 27.41 2.09
C TYR A 199 4.96 27.23 3.59
N ILE A 200 5.78 27.80 4.48
CA ILE A 200 5.51 27.79 5.92
C ILE A 200 4.21 28.54 6.24
N LEU A 201 3.93 29.65 5.55
CA LEU A 201 2.66 30.36 5.71
C LEU A 201 1.48 29.58 5.12
N ALA A 202 1.65 28.89 4.00
CA ALA A 202 0.62 28.02 3.44
C ALA A 202 0.20 26.96 4.47
N MET A 203 1.16 26.19 4.99
CA MET A 203 0.86 25.18 6.02
C MET A 203 0.31 25.76 7.33
N TYR A 204 0.64 27.02 7.67
CA TYR A 204 0.08 27.68 8.84
C TYR A 204 -1.39 28.09 8.61
N ASN A 205 -1.71 28.57 7.41
CA ASN A 205 -3.07 28.96 7.02
C ASN A 205 -4.00 27.75 6.93
N GLU A 206 -3.50 26.61 6.44
CA GLU A 206 -4.20 25.31 6.45
C GLU A 206 -4.23 24.65 7.84
N GLU A 207 -3.79 25.35 8.89
CA GLU A 207 -3.73 24.87 10.30
C GLU A 207 -2.88 23.60 10.54
N LEU A 208 -2.18 23.10 9.51
CA LEU A 208 -1.31 21.92 9.56
C LEU A 208 -0.12 22.12 10.50
N ILE A 209 0.38 23.34 10.62
CA ILE A 209 1.44 23.68 11.58
C ILE A 209 1.08 24.86 12.46
N SER A 210 1.71 24.93 13.63
CA SER A 210 1.65 26.08 14.52
C SER A 210 3.04 26.57 14.89
N GLY A 211 3.09 27.76 15.47
CA GLY A 211 4.30 28.29 16.09
C GLY A 211 4.64 27.55 17.38
N MET A 212 5.90 27.65 17.79
CA MET A 212 6.38 27.15 19.08
C MET A 212 6.17 28.20 20.17
N PRO A 213 6.22 27.81 21.47
CA PRO A 213 6.16 28.76 22.57
C PRO A 213 7.13 29.93 22.38
N GLY A 214 6.63 31.16 22.55
CA GLY A 214 7.38 32.40 22.30
C GLY A 214 7.06 33.09 20.98
N GLY A 215 6.25 32.47 20.10
CA GLY A 215 5.81 33.06 18.84
C GLY A 215 6.85 32.96 17.72
N ASN A 216 7.71 31.95 17.79
CA ASN A 216 8.74 31.66 16.79
C ASN A 216 8.39 30.35 16.07
N PHE A 217 8.80 30.23 14.81
CA PHE A 217 8.77 28.99 14.04
C PHE A 217 9.95 28.07 14.39
N ASN A 218 11.14 28.64 14.64
CA ASN A 218 12.42 27.97 14.86
C ASN A 218 12.88 27.11 13.66
N PRO A 219 13.21 27.73 12.52
CA PRO A 219 13.43 27.01 11.25
C PRO A 219 14.54 25.96 11.30
N ASN A 220 15.63 26.25 12.02
CA ASN A 220 16.80 25.36 12.11
C ASN A 220 16.72 24.34 13.25
N HIS A 221 15.65 24.33 14.04
CA HIS A 221 15.50 23.35 15.11
C HIS A 221 15.21 21.97 14.52
N PRO A 222 15.89 20.89 14.96
CA PRO A 222 15.56 19.54 14.53
C PRO A 222 14.11 19.18 14.81
N ILE A 223 13.44 18.52 13.86
CA ILE A 223 12.08 18.02 14.08
C ILE A 223 12.11 16.69 14.85
N THR A 224 11.18 16.49 15.79
CA THR A 224 11.06 15.22 16.53
C THR A 224 10.04 14.27 15.91
N ARG A 225 10.17 12.97 16.22
CA ARG A 225 9.22 11.93 15.77
C ARG A 225 7.78 12.22 16.18
N GLY A 226 7.57 12.70 17.41
CA GLY A 226 6.23 13.07 17.86
C GLY A 226 5.68 14.32 17.16
N GLN A 227 6.54 15.27 16.78
CA GLN A 227 6.11 16.42 15.97
C GLN A 227 5.72 16.00 14.55
N MET A 228 6.43 15.04 13.96
CA MET A 228 6.03 14.42 12.69
C MET A 228 4.64 13.80 12.80
N ALA A 229 4.39 13.02 13.86
CA ALA A 229 3.08 12.38 14.07
C ALA A 229 1.92 13.39 14.13
N VAL A 230 2.14 14.53 14.80
CA VAL A 230 1.14 15.61 14.89
C VAL A 230 0.88 16.27 13.53
N ILE A 231 1.91 16.51 12.73
CA ILE A 231 1.74 17.11 11.39
C ILE A 231 0.98 16.14 10.48
N ILE A 232 1.34 14.85 10.49
CA ILE A 232 0.67 13.84 9.67
C ILE A 232 -0.79 13.67 10.12
N GLU A 233 -1.07 13.60 11.42
CA GLU A 233 -2.46 13.56 11.91
C GLU A 233 -3.29 14.72 11.37
N ARG A 234 -2.76 15.96 11.41
CA ARG A 234 -3.47 17.13 10.87
C ARG A 234 -3.68 17.07 9.37
N ILE A 235 -2.72 16.53 8.63
CA ILE A 235 -2.85 16.27 7.19
C ILE A 235 -3.99 15.27 6.95
N LEU A 236 -4.11 14.24 7.79
CA LEU A 236 -5.17 13.25 7.64
C LEU A 236 -6.54 13.74 8.14
N GLU A 237 -6.55 14.68 9.09
CA GLU A 237 -7.75 15.30 9.66
C GLU A 237 -8.32 16.45 8.81
N GLU A 238 -7.46 17.09 8.02
CA GLU A 238 -7.68 18.31 7.23
C GLU A 238 -9.15 18.66 6.92
N HIS A 239 -9.62 19.74 7.55
CA HIS A 239 -11.01 20.23 7.54
C HIS A 239 -11.39 21.08 6.30
N HIS A 240 -10.59 21.05 5.24
CA HIS A 240 -10.81 21.83 4.00
C HIS A 240 -11.11 20.94 2.79
N VAL A 241 -11.97 19.95 2.98
CA VAL A 241 -12.80 19.48 1.86
C VAL A 241 -14.00 20.43 1.79
N ASP A 242 -13.82 21.59 1.13
CA ASP A 242 -14.95 22.19 0.43
C ASP A 242 -15.27 21.22 -0.71
N LEU A 243 -16.18 20.28 -0.42
CA LEU A 243 -16.73 19.29 -1.37
C LEU A 243 -17.36 19.95 -2.62
N ASP A 244 -17.38 21.27 -2.70
CA ASP A 244 -17.98 22.07 -3.77
C ASP A 244 -16.98 22.65 -4.79
N THR A 245 -15.65 22.43 -4.67
CA THR A 245 -14.68 23.06 -5.61
C THR A 245 -13.60 22.16 -6.22
N ILE A 246 -13.67 20.84 -6.05
CA ILE A 246 -12.92 19.92 -6.91
C ILE A 246 -13.73 19.71 -8.18
N ASP A 247 -13.34 20.40 -9.25
CA ASP A 247 -13.75 20.10 -10.62
C ASP A 247 -12.94 18.89 -11.10
N ASP A 248 -13.30 17.72 -10.57
CA ASP A 248 -13.03 16.36 -11.05
C ASP A 248 -13.87 15.45 -10.13
N GLU A 249 -14.95 14.86 -10.67
CA GLU A 249 -15.90 13.97 -9.98
C GLU A 249 -15.17 13.00 -9.02
N GLU A 250 -15.40 13.16 -7.72
CA GLU A 250 -15.13 12.10 -6.74
C GLU A 250 -15.88 10.87 -7.25
N PHE A 251 -15.16 9.76 -7.42
CA PHE A 251 -15.77 8.49 -7.81
C PHE A 251 -16.55 7.95 -6.61
N ASP A 252 -17.64 8.63 -6.32
CA ASP A 252 -18.56 8.37 -5.23
C ASP A 252 -19.43 7.18 -5.63
N LEU A 253 -19.21 6.07 -4.96
CA LEU A 253 -19.96 4.84 -5.17
C LEU A 253 -21.16 4.75 -4.22
N THR A 254 -21.39 5.72 -3.33
CA THR A 254 -22.46 5.62 -2.32
C THR A 254 -23.87 5.59 -2.91
N ASP A 255 -24.08 6.33 -4.00
CA ASP A 255 -25.34 6.25 -4.77
C ASP A 255 -25.49 4.85 -5.38
N LEU A 256 -24.39 4.28 -5.91
CA LEU A 256 -24.38 2.93 -6.47
C LEU A 256 -24.57 1.84 -5.39
N GLU A 257 -23.95 1.97 -4.21
CA GLU A 257 -24.16 1.09 -3.06
C GLU A 257 -25.63 1.03 -2.66
N SER A 258 -26.27 2.21 -2.55
CA SER A 258 -27.69 2.30 -2.21
C SER A 258 -28.58 1.67 -3.29
N ASP A 259 -28.28 1.93 -4.57
CA ASP A 259 -29.05 1.37 -5.68
C ASP A 259 -28.89 -0.16 -5.77
N LEU A 260 -27.68 -0.68 -5.55
CA LEU A 260 -27.42 -2.12 -5.55
C LEU A 260 -28.07 -2.82 -4.35
N LEU A 261 -27.97 -2.26 -3.14
CA LEU A 261 -28.61 -2.86 -1.97
C LEU A 261 -30.13 -2.89 -2.11
N ASP A 262 -30.74 -1.88 -2.74
CA ASP A 262 -32.19 -1.86 -3.01
C ASP A 262 -32.63 -2.90 -4.06
N GLU A 263 -31.74 -3.31 -4.99
CA GLU A 263 -32.04 -4.28 -6.06
C GLU A 263 -31.62 -5.72 -5.71
N TYR A 264 -30.61 -5.88 -4.85
CA TYR A 264 -29.96 -7.13 -4.52
C TYR A 264 -30.01 -7.38 -2.99
N ASP A 265 -31.17 -7.18 -2.36
CA ASP A 265 -31.40 -7.35 -0.91
C ASP A 265 -31.56 -8.81 -0.46
N GLU A 266 -31.59 -9.77 -1.38
CA GLU A 266 -31.66 -11.21 -1.10
C GLU A 266 -30.92 -12.05 -2.18
N ILE A 267 -30.30 -13.15 -1.75
CA ILE A 267 -29.77 -14.23 -2.59
C ILE A 267 -30.68 -15.44 -2.41
N GLU A 268 -31.64 -15.63 -3.31
CA GLU A 268 -32.76 -16.58 -3.15
C GLU A 268 -33.48 -16.38 -1.80
N ASP A 269 -33.27 -17.25 -0.82
CA ASP A 269 -33.88 -17.17 0.51
C ASP A 269 -32.96 -16.56 1.59
N VAL A 270 -31.72 -16.16 1.24
CA VAL A 270 -30.74 -15.54 2.16
C VAL A 270 -30.76 -14.02 2.06
N SER A 271 -30.99 -13.31 3.16
CA SER A 271 -31.02 -11.84 3.16
C SER A 271 -29.63 -11.21 3.10
N VAL A 272 -29.50 -10.16 2.30
CA VAL A 272 -28.31 -9.30 2.22
C VAL A 272 -28.53 -8.10 3.14
N ASP A 273 -27.65 -7.97 4.13
CA ASP A 273 -27.70 -6.90 5.13
C ASP A 273 -27.06 -5.61 4.61
N ASN A 274 -25.99 -5.74 3.82
CA ASN A 274 -25.24 -4.60 3.33
C ASN A 274 -24.46 -4.94 2.06
N ILE A 275 -24.28 -3.93 1.20
CA ILE A 275 -23.38 -3.97 0.03
C ILE A 275 -22.49 -2.74 0.09
N THR A 276 -21.18 -2.94 0.21
CA THR A 276 -20.18 -1.86 0.29
C THR A 276 -19.25 -1.92 -0.91
N LEU A 277 -18.96 -0.78 -1.54
CA LEU A 277 -18.10 -0.67 -2.70
C LEU A 277 -16.90 0.24 -2.39
N VAL A 278 -15.70 -0.27 -2.63
CA VAL A 278 -14.46 0.49 -2.47
C VAL A 278 -13.62 0.39 -3.75
N GLY A 279 -13.21 1.52 -4.31
CA GLY A 279 -12.36 1.50 -5.49
C GLY A 279 -12.38 2.77 -6.32
N ASN A 280 -12.15 2.60 -7.62
CA ASN A 280 -12.14 3.65 -8.64
C ASN A 280 -12.70 3.12 -9.98
N GLU A 281 -12.72 3.96 -11.02
CA GLU A 281 -13.23 3.59 -12.35
C GLU A 281 -12.56 2.37 -13.01
N ASP A 282 -11.31 2.06 -12.62
CA ASP A 282 -10.52 0.96 -13.18
C ASP A 282 -10.70 -0.34 -12.38
N GLU A 283 -10.96 -0.27 -11.07
CA GLU A 283 -11.04 -1.42 -10.17
C GLU A 283 -11.93 -1.13 -8.94
N VAL A 284 -12.88 -2.03 -8.67
CA VAL A 284 -13.85 -1.94 -7.58
C VAL A 284 -13.88 -3.27 -6.81
N GLU A 285 -13.75 -3.18 -5.50
CA GLU A 285 -14.00 -4.25 -4.55
C GLU A 285 -15.41 -4.07 -3.97
N VAL A 286 -16.18 -5.17 -3.91
CA VAL A 286 -17.55 -5.23 -3.42
C VAL A 286 -17.59 -6.21 -2.27
N GLU A 287 -18.06 -5.77 -1.12
CA GLU A 287 -18.31 -6.60 0.06
C GLU A 287 -19.81 -6.70 0.28
N VAL A 288 -20.33 -7.93 0.30
CA VAL A 288 -21.74 -8.25 0.50
C VAL A 288 -21.85 -8.96 1.84
N GLU A 289 -22.48 -8.32 2.81
CA GLU A 289 -22.75 -8.92 4.13
C GLU A 289 -24.12 -9.60 4.09
N VAL A 290 -24.18 -10.84 4.57
CA VAL A 290 -25.39 -11.66 4.56
C VAL A 290 -25.73 -12.16 5.97
N ASP A 291 -27.02 -12.17 6.30
CA ASP A 291 -27.51 -12.71 7.58
C ASP A 291 -27.89 -14.18 7.39
N PRO A 292 -27.10 -15.15 7.86
CA PRO A 292 -27.55 -16.54 7.94
C PRO A 292 -28.68 -16.68 8.95
N PHE A 293 -29.90 -16.96 8.47
CA PHE A 293 -30.94 -17.56 9.27
C PHE A 293 -30.60 -19.04 9.55
N ASP A 294 -29.67 -19.28 10.48
CA ASP A 294 -29.08 -20.60 10.79
C ASP A 294 -28.07 -21.12 9.73
N ASP A 295 -27.02 -21.81 10.18
CA ASP A 295 -25.89 -22.33 9.35
C ASP A 295 -26.34 -23.25 8.18
N ASP A 296 -27.59 -23.72 8.20
CA ASP A 296 -28.16 -24.63 7.18
C ASP A 296 -28.66 -23.89 5.92
N ASP A 297 -29.03 -22.60 6.00
CA ASP A 297 -29.66 -21.89 4.87
C ASP A 297 -28.64 -21.51 3.77
N TRP A 298 -27.37 -21.29 4.13
CA TRP A 298 -26.28 -21.14 3.15
C TRP A 298 -25.94 -22.44 2.44
N ALA A 299 -26.02 -23.58 3.14
CA ALA A 299 -25.72 -24.90 2.57
C ALA A 299 -26.76 -25.36 1.53
N ASP A 300 -27.98 -24.80 1.58
CA ASP A 300 -29.05 -25.08 0.64
C ASP A 300 -28.98 -24.22 -0.65
N LEU A 301 -28.17 -23.15 -0.66
CA LEU A 301 -27.91 -22.36 -1.87
C LEU A 301 -27.02 -23.14 -2.84
N SER A 302 -27.46 -23.28 -4.09
CA SER A 302 -26.57 -23.86 -5.09
C SER A 302 -25.52 -22.85 -5.52
N GLU A 303 -24.30 -23.32 -5.79
CA GLU A 303 -23.22 -22.53 -6.41
C GLU A 303 -23.73 -21.74 -7.63
N SER A 304 -24.57 -22.36 -8.47
CA SER A 304 -25.13 -21.69 -9.64
C SER A 304 -26.02 -20.50 -9.32
N ASP A 305 -26.75 -20.54 -8.20
CA ASP A 305 -27.64 -19.44 -7.80
C ASP A 305 -26.81 -18.24 -7.32
N ILE A 306 -25.77 -18.50 -6.52
CA ILE A 306 -24.81 -17.49 -6.03
C ILE A 306 -24.08 -16.87 -7.23
N GLU A 307 -23.59 -17.70 -8.15
CA GLU A 307 -22.89 -17.24 -9.33
C GLU A 307 -23.74 -16.36 -10.24
N ASP A 308 -24.99 -16.74 -10.48
CA ASP A 308 -25.90 -15.98 -11.34
C ASP A 308 -26.30 -14.66 -10.68
N TRP A 309 -26.53 -14.66 -9.36
CA TRP A 309 -26.75 -13.45 -8.59
C TRP A 309 -25.57 -12.48 -8.67
N VAL A 310 -24.34 -12.97 -8.43
CA VAL A 310 -23.13 -12.12 -8.49
C VAL A 310 -22.88 -11.62 -9.91
N LYS A 311 -23.15 -12.42 -10.94
CA LYS A 311 -23.03 -11.97 -12.34
C LYS A 311 -23.97 -10.82 -12.63
N ASP A 312 -25.20 -10.85 -12.12
CA ASP A 312 -26.18 -9.79 -12.30
C ASP A 312 -25.76 -8.51 -11.55
N LEU A 313 -25.36 -8.63 -10.28
CA LEU A 313 -24.77 -7.53 -9.49
C LEU A 313 -23.63 -6.83 -10.25
N VAL A 314 -22.68 -7.60 -10.77
CA VAL A 314 -21.52 -7.08 -11.51
C VAL A 314 -21.93 -6.45 -12.84
N ASN A 315 -22.97 -6.98 -13.51
CA ASN A 315 -23.47 -6.38 -14.73
C ASN A 315 -24.09 -5.00 -14.48
N ASP A 316 -24.67 -4.78 -13.30
CA ASP A 316 -25.28 -3.50 -12.90
C ASP A 316 -24.23 -2.48 -12.49
N ILE A 317 -23.19 -2.93 -11.79
CA ILE A 317 -21.97 -2.14 -11.59
C ILE A 317 -21.42 -1.67 -12.95
N TYR A 318 -21.40 -2.52 -13.98
CA TYR A 318 -20.95 -2.13 -15.32
C TYR A 318 -21.92 -1.25 -16.11
N LYS A 319 -23.18 -1.09 -15.70
CA LYS A 319 -24.10 -0.13 -16.32
C LYS A 319 -23.74 1.29 -15.89
N GLU A 320 -23.41 1.45 -14.61
CA GLU A 320 -23.01 2.74 -14.05
C GLU A 320 -21.52 3.04 -14.29
N LEU A 321 -20.69 2.01 -14.34
CA LEU A 321 -19.25 2.10 -14.61
C LEU A 321 -18.88 1.68 -16.03
N SER A 322 -17.63 1.23 -16.22
CA SER A 322 -17.11 0.74 -17.48
C SER A 322 -17.05 -0.79 -17.50
N LYS A 323 -17.29 -1.40 -18.65
CA LYS A 323 -17.08 -2.85 -18.84
C LYS A 323 -15.61 -3.29 -18.71
N ASN A 324 -14.68 -2.34 -18.67
CA ASN A 324 -13.27 -2.61 -18.45
C ASN A 324 -12.89 -2.53 -16.96
N THR A 325 -13.80 -2.06 -16.10
CA THR A 325 -13.59 -2.02 -14.65
C THR A 325 -13.38 -3.45 -14.14
N LYS A 326 -12.32 -3.67 -13.38
CA LYS A 326 -12.12 -4.92 -12.66
C LYS A 326 -13.04 -4.94 -11.46
N VAL A 327 -13.77 -6.02 -11.25
CA VAL A 327 -14.68 -6.14 -10.11
C VAL A 327 -14.31 -7.38 -9.31
N SER A 328 -14.06 -7.21 -8.02
CA SER A 328 -13.90 -8.29 -7.05
C SER A 328 -15.07 -8.24 -6.10
N VAL A 329 -15.80 -9.34 -5.93
CA VAL A 329 -16.94 -9.46 -5.01
C VAL A 329 -16.58 -10.48 -3.94
N LYS A 330 -16.85 -10.14 -2.69
CA LYS A 330 -16.78 -11.05 -1.55
C LYS A 330 -18.13 -11.10 -0.85
N ILE A 331 -18.60 -12.30 -0.55
CA ILE A 331 -19.77 -12.50 0.30
C ILE A 331 -19.26 -12.94 1.68
N LEU A 332 -19.71 -12.22 2.71
CA LEU A 332 -19.23 -12.35 4.09
C LEU A 332 -20.38 -12.75 5.01
N ASN A 333 -20.14 -13.66 5.95
CA ASN A 333 -21.09 -13.96 7.02
C ASN A 333 -21.05 -12.88 8.13
N ASN A 334 -21.95 -13.00 9.11
CA ASN A 334 -22.01 -12.12 10.29
C ASN A 334 -20.76 -12.08 11.19
N ASN A 335 -19.78 -12.97 10.97
CA ASN A 335 -18.49 -13.01 11.67
C ASN A 335 -17.33 -12.44 10.83
N ASP A 336 -17.62 -11.84 9.68
CA ASP A 336 -16.65 -11.37 8.69
C ASP A 336 -15.88 -12.49 7.97
N ASP A 337 -16.33 -13.75 8.05
CA ASP A 337 -15.72 -14.86 7.32
C ASP A 337 -16.16 -14.80 5.86
N VAL A 338 -15.21 -14.94 4.93
CA VAL A 338 -15.48 -14.96 3.49
C VAL A 338 -16.08 -16.31 3.13
N LEU A 339 -17.29 -16.32 2.59
CA LEU A 339 -17.96 -17.55 2.11
C LEU A 339 -17.73 -17.76 0.61
N PHE A 340 -17.57 -16.66 -0.12
CA PHE A 340 -17.47 -16.68 -1.58
C PHE A 340 -16.64 -15.50 -2.07
N GLU A 341 -15.80 -15.74 -3.07
CA GLU A 341 -15.06 -14.71 -3.78
C GLU A 341 -15.23 -14.86 -5.30
N PHE A 342 -15.53 -13.75 -5.96
CA PHE A 342 -15.64 -13.67 -7.41
C PHE A 342 -14.79 -12.53 -7.94
N ARG A 343 -14.04 -12.77 -9.00
CA ARG A 343 -13.24 -11.74 -9.67
C ARG A 343 -13.51 -11.73 -11.17
N LYS A 344 -13.74 -10.54 -11.71
CA LYS A 344 -13.91 -10.32 -13.15
C LYS A 344 -13.00 -9.19 -13.62
N ASN A 345 -12.04 -9.56 -14.45
CA ASN A 345 -11.03 -8.63 -14.96
C ASN A 345 -11.54 -7.87 -16.20
N GLY A 346 -12.53 -6.99 -16.01
CA GLY A 346 -13.13 -6.21 -17.09
C GLY A 346 -13.71 -7.08 -18.19
N SER A 347 -13.23 -6.94 -19.43
CA SER A 347 -13.68 -7.75 -20.57
C SER A 347 -13.05 -9.14 -20.66
N GLU A 348 -12.13 -9.47 -19.75
CA GLU A 348 -11.40 -10.74 -19.73
C GLU A 348 -11.84 -11.63 -18.55
N GLY A 349 -11.16 -12.76 -18.34
CA GLY A 349 -11.62 -13.95 -17.60
C GLY A 349 -12.29 -13.71 -16.24
N ILE A 350 -13.14 -14.68 -15.89
CA ILE A 350 -13.86 -14.78 -14.61
C ILE A 350 -13.13 -15.82 -13.75
N LEU A 351 -12.89 -15.48 -12.50
CA LEU A 351 -12.42 -16.39 -11.46
C LEU A 351 -13.49 -16.43 -10.36
N VAL A 352 -13.89 -17.63 -9.97
CA VAL A 352 -14.91 -17.89 -8.93
C VAL A 352 -14.26 -18.83 -7.92
N ARG A 353 -14.33 -18.50 -6.63
CA ARG A 353 -13.82 -19.30 -5.52
C ARG A 353 -14.92 -19.38 -4.45
N TYR A 354 -15.26 -20.59 -4.04
CA TYR A 354 -16.07 -20.84 -2.85
C TYR A 354 -15.08 -21.15 -1.72
N MET A 355 -15.23 -20.47 -0.58
CA MET A 355 -14.37 -20.73 0.57
C MET A 355 -15.10 -21.80 1.36
N ASP A 356 -14.72 -23.05 1.12
CA ASP A 356 -15.43 -24.24 1.60
C ASP A 356 -14.84 -24.67 2.96
N ASP A 357 -15.72 -24.95 3.93
CA ASP A 357 -15.37 -25.59 5.21
C ASP A 357 -14.63 -26.93 4.95
N ASP A 358 -14.81 -27.55 3.77
CA ASP A 358 -14.19 -28.81 3.36
C ASP A 358 -12.65 -28.79 3.34
N VAL A 359 -11.99 -27.64 3.09
CA VAL A 359 -10.52 -27.53 3.08
C VAL A 359 -9.96 -27.64 4.49
N ASP A 360 -10.53 -26.86 5.43
CA ASP A 360 -10.12 -26.87 6.82
C ASP A 360 -10.51 -28.20 7.49
N ASP A 361 -11.69 -28.75 7.17
CA ASP A 361 -12.13 -30.06 7.65
C ASP A 361 -11.22 -31.19 7.14
N LEU A 362 -10.81 -31.16 5.86
CA LEU A 362 -9.87 -32.12 5.31
C LEU A 362 -8.48 -31.99 5.94
N ALA A 363 -7.97 -30.78 6.13
CA ALA A 363 -6.71 -30.54 6.80
C ALA A 363 -6.72 -31.14 8.22
N ASN A 364 -7.81 -30.91 8.96
CA ASN A 364 -8.03 -31.50 10.28
C ASN A 364 -8.15 -33.04 10.24
N GLU A 365 -8.76 -33.63 9.21
CA GLU A 365 -8.83 -35.10 9.05
C GLU A 365 -7.46 -35.72 8.75
N LEU A 366 -6.59 -34.99 8.06
CA LEU A 366 -5.25 -35.44 7.68
C LEU A 366 -4.22 -35.29 8.81
N GLU A 367 -4.48 -34.48 9.85
CA GLU A 367 -3.66 -34.49 11.07
C GLU A 367 -3.67 -35.89 11.71
N ASP A 368 -2.51 -36.31 12.21
CA ASP A 368 -2.23 -37.66 12.73
C ASP A 368 -2.33 -38.80 11.69
N TYR A 369 -2.50 -38.50 10.38
CA TYR A 369 -2.52 -39.53 9.36
C TYR A 369 -1.13 -40.17 9.16
N GLU A 370 -1.10 -41.51 9.11
CA GLU A 370 0.13 -42.30 9.05
C GLU A 370 0.36 -42.88 7.64
N PHE A 371 1.54 -42.61 7.08
CA PHE A 371 2.04 -43.24 5.86
C PHE A 371 3.12 -44.28 6.21
N SER A 372 2.77 -45.54 6.02
CA SER A 372 3.68 -46.67 6.19
C SER A 372 4.30 -47.09 4.84
N PHE A 373 5.62 -47.05 4.75
CA PHE A 373 6.46 -47.63 3.69
C PHE A 373 7.35 -48.73 4.29
N ASP A 374 7.88 -49.65 3.48
CA ASP A 374 8.49 -50.92 3.93
C ASP A 374 9.26 -50.89 5.28
N ASN A 375 10.11 -49.88 5.50
CA ASN A 375 10.82 -49.65 6.78
C ASN A 375 10.60 -48.26 7.41
N ASP A 376 9.81 -47.38 6.78
CA ASP A 376 9.67 -45.98 7.19
C ASP A 376 8.20 -45.70 7.53
N GLU A 377 7.95 -45.06 8.67
CA GLU A 377 6.62 -44.65 9.12
C GLU A 377 6.63 -43.13 9.27
N PHE A 378 5.78 -42.44 8.51
CA PHE A 378 5.63 -40.99 8.55
C PHE A 378 4.27 -40.63 9.14
N ILE A 379 4.23 -39.67 10.06
CA ILE A 379 2.99 -39.16 10.66
C ILE A 379 2.87 -37.67 10.34
N ILE A 380 1.72 -37.23 9.84
CA ILE A 380 1.41 -35.80 9.72
C ILE A 380 1.16 -35.24 11.11
N THR A 381 2.02 -34.31 11.55
CA THR A 381 1.88 -33.62 12.84
C THR A 381 1.16 -32.29 12.73
N SER A 382 1.12 -31.72 11.51
CA SER A 382 0.39 -30.50 11.18
C SER A 382 0.37 -30.38 9.65
N ILE A 383 -0.76 -29.89 9.13
CA ILE A 383 -0.95 -29.59 7.72
C ILE A 383 -1.76 -28.30 7.60
N VAL A 384 -1.34 -27.41 6.70
CA VAL A 384 -2.02 -26.13 6.46
C VAL A 384 -2.06 -25.90 4.95
N TYR A 385 -3.23 -25.55 4.42
CA TYR A 385 -3.36 -25.06 3.06
C TYR A 385 -3.37 -23.53 3.07
N ASN A 386 -2.58 -22.93 2.18
CA ASN A 386 -2.53 -21.50 1.95
C ASN A 386 -3.24 -21.20 0.62
N GLU A 387 -4.49 -20.79 0.72
CA GLU A 387 -5.36 -20.46 -0.42
C GLU A 387 -4.90 -19.24 -1.25
N VAL A 388 -3.98 -18.44 -0.70
CA VAL A 388 -3.44 -17.26 -1.40
C VAL A 388 -2.30 -17.64 -2.32
N GLU A 389 -1.44 -18.56 -1.87
CA GLU A 389 -0.28 -19.03 -2.62
C GLU A 389 -0.55 -20.37 -3.32
N ASP A 390 -1.76 -20.91 -3.16
CA ASP A 390 -2.20 -22.22 -3.64
C ASP A 390 -1.18 -23.31 -3.24
N ASP A 391 -0.69 -23.28 -2.00
CA ASP A 391 0.32 -24.21 -1.50
C ASP A 391 -0.05 -24.90 -0.18
N ILE A 392 0.55 -26.07 0.06
CA ILE A 392 0.33 -26.86 1.29
C ILE A 392 1.64 -26.94 2.07
N GLU A 393 1.62 -26.53 3.34
CA GLU A 393 2.71 -26.80 4.29
C GLU A 393 2.37 -28.03 5.15
N VAL A 394 3.29 -28.99 5.22
CA VAL A 394 3.12 -30.24 5.98
C VAL A 394 4.32 -30.47 6.89
N ASN A 395 4.06 -30.73 8.18
CA ASN A 395 5.05 -31.19 9.14
C ASN A 395 4.93 -32.71 9.32
N LEU A 396 6.00 -33.44 9.01
CA LEU A 396 6.06 -34.90 9.16
C LEU A 396 7.02 -35.31 10.29
N GLU A 397 6.60 -36.26 11.12
CA GLU A 397 7.47 -37.01 12.03
C GLU A 397 7.85 -38.36 11.39
N VAL A 398 9.10 -38.80 11.52
CA VAL A 398 9.59 -40.09 11.02
C VAL A 398 10.44 -40.83 12.07
N SER A 399 10.26 -42.14 12.17
CA SER A 399 10.95 -42.99 13.15
C SER A 399 12.38 -43.40 12.76
N ASP A 400 12.68 -43.52 11.46
CA ASP A 400 14.03 -43.79 10.95
C ASP A 400 14.22 -43.18 9.55
N LEU A 401 15.46 -42.83 9.20
CA LEU A 401 15.81 -42.22 7.91
C LEU A 401 16.44 -43.28 6.99
N ASP A 402 15.65 -43.88 6.09
CA ASP A 402 16.19 -44.68 4.99
C ASP A 402 16.61 -43.80 3.79
N SER A 403 17.52 -44.34 2.99
CA SER A 403 18.06 -43.83 1.75
C SER A 403 17.04 -43.54 0.64
N ASN A 404 15.77 -43.98 0.76
CA ASN A 404 14.72 -43.75 -0.24
C ASN A 404 13.69 -42.68 0.19
N ILE A 405 14.03 -41.84 1.18
CA ILE A 405 13.10 -40.86 1.74
C ILE A 405 12.47 -39.91 0.70
N GLU A 406 13.24 -39.41 -0.27
CA GLU A 406 12.71 -38.48 -1.29
C GLU A 406 11.63 -39.11 -2.18
N ASP A 407 11.77 -40.41 -2.52
CA ASP A 407 10.77 -41.14 -3.28
C ASP A 407 9.48 -41.33 -2.46
N ASN A 408 9.62 -41.63 -1.17
CA ASN A 408 8.48 -41.76 -0.25
C ASN A 408 7.75 -40.42 -0.05
N LEU A 409 8.50 -39.33 0.13
CA LEU A 409 7.94 -37.97 0.27
C LEU A 409 7.19 -37.54 -0.98
N SER A 410 7.69 -37.86 -2.18
CA SER A 410 6.98 -37.59 -3.43
C SER A 410 5.62 -38.29 -3.49
N ILE A 411 5.56 -39.57 -3.07
CA ILE A 411 4.30 -40.33 -3.00
C ILE A 411 3.35 -39.76 -1.95
N ILE A 412 3.86 -39.26 -0.82
CA ILE A 412 3.04 -38.59 0.19
C ILE A 412 2.44 -37.31 -0.42
N CYS A 413 3.24 -36.47 -1.07
CA CYS A 413 2.76 -35.25 -1.73
C CYS A 413 1.66 -35.55 -2.76
N GLU A 414 1.83 -36.55 -3.63
CA GLU A 414 0.81 -36.94 -4.61
C GLU A 414 -0.53 -37.31 -3.96
N LYS A 415 -0.49 -37.99 -2.80
CA LYS A 415 -1.70 -38.37 -2.06
C LYS A 415 -2.36 -37.18 -1.38
N ILE A 416 -1.57 -36.28 -0.80
CA ILE A 416 -2.08 -35.06 -0.17
C ILE A 416 -2.70 -34.15 -1.23
N ALA A 417 -1.98 -33.85 -2.32
CA ALA A 417 -2.50 -33.07 -3.44
C ALA A 417 -3.82 -33.67 -3.96
N GLY A 418 -3.86 -34.99 -4.18
CA GLY A 418 -5.09 -35.65 -4.59
C GLY A 418 -6.21 -35.51 -3.56
N ALA A 419 -5.94 -35.63 -2.25
CA ALA A 419 -6.96 -35.44 -1.24
C ALA A 419 -7.59 -34.04 -1.32
N PHE A 420 -6.77 -32.98 -1.41
CA PHE A 420 -7.26 -31.60 -1.54
C PHE A 420 -8.04 -31.40 -2.85
N GLN A 421 -7.55 -31.92 -3.98
CA GLN A 421 -8.23 -31.83 -5.29
C GLN A 421 -9.55 -32.60 -5.34
N TYR A 422 -9.65 -33.75 -4.68
CA TYR A 422 -10.84 -34.61 -4.78
C TYR A 422 -11.86 -34.40 -3.67
N ALA A 423 -11.41 -34.03 -2.46
CA ALA A 423 -12.27 -33.96 -1.28
C ALA A 423 -12.57 -32.53 -0.85
N ALA A 424 -11.76 -31.55 -1.22
CA ALA A 424 -11.94 -30.14 -0.83
C ALA A 424 -11.97 -29.18 -2.03
N ASP A 425 -12.09 -29.72 -3.26
CA ASP A 425 -12.07 -28.99 -4.54
C ASP A 425 -10.94 -27.93 -4.65
N ALA A 426 -9.82 -28.17 -3.96
CA ALA A 426 -8.68 -27.26 -3.91
C ALA A 426 -7.59 -27.72 -4.89
N ASP A 427 -6.96 -26.79 -5.60
CA ASP A 427 -5.95 -27.08 -6.62
C ASP A 427 -4.56 -26.57 -6.18
N PRO A 428 -3.86 -27.29 -5.29
CA PRO A 428 -2.54 -26.87 -4.82
C PRO A 428 -1.51 -26.93 -5.95
N GLU A 429 -0.75 -25.85 -6.15
CA GLU A 429 0.39 -25.79 -7.08
C GLU A 429 1.67 -26.38 -6.45
N MET A 430 1.86 -26.19 -5.15
CA MET A 430 3.09 -26.55 -4.43
C MET A 430 2.82 -27.22 -3.09
N ILE A 431 3.68 -28.18 -2.71
CA ILE A 431 3.68 -28.78 -1.37
C ILE A 431 5.08 -28.66 -0.75
N TYR A 432 5.12 -28.09 0.45
CA TYR A 432 6.31 -27.94 1.29
C TYR A 432 6.24 -28.90 2.47
N ILE A 433 7.19 -29.84 2.53
CA ILE A 433 7.30 -30.78 3.65
C ILE A 433 8.48 -30.41 4.53
N TYR A 434 8.26 -30.37 5.84
CA TYR A 434 9.29 -30.28 6.88
C TYR A 434 9.31 -31.58 7.68
N VAL A 435 10.46 -32.27 7.71
CA VAL A 435 10.58 -33.59 8.35
C VAL A 435 11.35 -33.49 9.67
N TYR A 436 10.83 -34.12 10.72
CA TYR A 436 11.36 -34.17 12.07
C TYR A 436 11.52 -35.62 12.55
N ASP A 437 12.40 -35.87 13.51
CA ASP A 437 12.44 -37.15 14.24
C ASP A 437 11.47 -37.18 15.44
N GLU A 438 11.37 -38.33 16.11
CA GLU A 438 10.54 -38.53 17.32
C GLU A 438 10.86 -37.59 18.49
N ASP A 439 12.06 -36.98 18.51
CA ASP A 439 12.47 -35.99 19.52
C ASP A 439 12.16 -34.53 19.07
N SER A 440 11.44 -34.37 17.95
CA SER A 440 11.14 -33.11 17.27
C SER A 440 12.36 -32.35 16.76
N ASP A 441 13.49 -33.03 16.55
CA ASP A 441 14.66 -32.44 15.92
C ASP A 441 14.47 -32.40 14.40
N TRP A 442 14.69 -31.22 13.81
CA TRP A 442 14.55 -31.02 12.37
C TRP A 442 15.59 -31.83 11.59
N LEU A 443 15.13 -32.57 10.58
CA LEU A 443 15.96 -33.43 9.74
C LEU A 443 16.21 -32.83 8.35
N MET A 444 15.13 -32.46 7.64
CA MET A 444 15.19 -31.94 6.27
C MET A 444 13.93 -31.17 5.85
N ASN A 445 13.99 -30.54 4.68
CA ASN A 445 12.81 -30.06 3.95
C ASN A 445 12.75 -30.70 2.57
N PHE A 446 11.55 -30.74 1.99
CA PHE A 446 11.28 -31.26 0.66
C PHE A 446 10.22 -30.40 -0.01
N GLN A 447 10.35 -30.19 -1.33
CA GLN A 447 9.44 -29.37 -2.12
C GLN A 447 8.94 -30.23 -3.29
N TYR A 448 7.64 -30.15 -3.55
CA TYR A 448 6.98 -30.89 -4.60
C TYR A 448 6.07 -29.96 -5.41
N GLU A 449 6.25 -29.95 -6.72
CA GLU A 449 5.39 -29.22 -7.67
C GLU A 449 4.29 -30.19 -8.13
N VAL A 450 3.03 -29.80 -7.96
CA VAL A 450 1.87 -30.65 -8.28
C VAL A 450 1.62 -30.60 -9.80
N GLU A 451 1.51 -31.77 -10.43
CA GLU A 451 1.34 -31.93 -11.90
C GLU A 451 -0.10 -31.89 -12.41
#